data_AF-A0A2S8Z8M7-F1
#
_entry.id   AF-A0A2S8Z8M7-F1
#
_cell.length_a   1.000
_cell.length_b   1.000
_cell.length_c   1.000
_cell.angle_alpha   90.00
_cell.angle_beta   90.00
_cell.angle_gamma   90.00
#
_symmetry.space_group_name_H-M   'P 1'
#
loop_
_entity.id
_entity.type
_entity.pdbx_description
1 polymer ?
#
loop_
_entity_poly.entity_id
_entity_poly.type
_entity_poly.pdbx_seq_one_letter_code
_entity_poly.pdbx_strand_id
1 'polypeptide(L)'
;MGKRKTPEQLADEERRYLLARGAHTPEEFEQLVADPNQAIRAAAAHNPDADEAALARFALDRFWGVRIEVAHHPNATREILLSLLEPHPPKRGVVHHAARERLIAEGVVFDEGGLHVAE
;
A
#
# COMPACT_ATOMS: atom_id res chain seq x y z
N MET A 1 -4.06 -25.86 -14.99
CA MET A 1 -2.80 -26.22 -14.30
C MET A 1 -1.79 -25.11 -14.57
N GLY A 2 -1.45 -24.27 -13.58
CA GLY A 2 -0.44 -23.23 -13.79
C GLY A 2 0.92 -23.87 -14.06
N LYS A 3 1.69 -23.34 -15.02
CA LYS A 3 3.06 -23.83 -15.27
C LYS A 3 3.89 -23.61 -13.99
N ARG A 4 4.61 -24.64 -13.55
CA ARG A 4 5.56 -24.51 -12.43
C ARG A 4 6.68 -23.57 -12.84
N LYS A 5 7.09 -22.70 -11.93
CA LYS A 5 8.23 -21.79 -12.13
C LYS A 5 9.52 -22.59 -12.32
N THR A 6 10.40 -22.13 -13.21
CA THR A 6 11.76 -22.67 -13.33
C THR A 6 12.64 -22.20 -12.16
N PRO A 7 13.79 -22.85 -11.89
CA PRO A 7 14.73 -22.37 -10.89
C PRO A 7 15.16 -20.92 -11.11
N GLU A 8 15.35 -20.50 -12.36
CA GLU A 8 15.74 -19.14 -12.73
C GLU A 8 14.63 -18.13 -12.42
N GLN A 9 13.37 -18.50 -12.67
CA GLN A 9 12.22 -17.65 -12.32
C GLN A 9 12.04 -17.50 -10.80
N LEU A 10 12.34 -18.57 -10.03
CA LEU A 10 12.31 -18.51 -8.57
C LEU A 10 13.43 -17.63 -8.03
N ALA A 11 14.65 -17.78 -8.55
CA ALA A 11 15.80 -16.96 -8.16
C ALA A 11 15.58 -15.47 -8.51
N ASP A 12 14.99 -15.18 -9.66
CA ASP A 12 14.63 -13.82 -10.05
C ASP A 12 13.56 -13.22 -9.12
N GLU A 13 12.53 -13.99 -8.77
CA GLU A 13 11.52 -13.56 -7.80
C GLU A 13 12.09 -13.31 -6.41
N GLU A 14 12.98 -14.19 -5.95
CA GLU A 14 13.68 -14.01 -4.67
C GLU A 14 14.54 -12.74 -4.68
N ARG A 15 15.28 -12.49 -5.75
CA ARG A 15 16.06 -11.25 -5.92
C ARG A 15 15.19 -10.00 -5.85
N ARG A 16 14.03 -10.01 -6.51
CA ARG A 16 13.08 -8.88 -6.48
C ARG A 16 12.42 -8.72 -5.10
N TYR A 17 12.15 -9.83 -4.40
CA TYR A 17 11.66 -9.78 -3.03
C TYR A 17 12.71 -9.21 -2.05
N LEU A 18 13.99 -9.57 -2.22
CA LEU A 18 15.08 -8.97 -1.45
C LEU A 18 15.23 -7.47 -1.74
N LEU A 19 15.13 -7.06 -3.01
CA LEU A 19 15.08 -5.64 -3.38
C LEU A 19 13.92 -4.92 -2.67
N ALA A 20 12.71 -5.50 -2.67
CA ALA A 20 11.56 -4.88 -2.00
C ALA A 20 11.81 -4.58 -0.52
N ARG A 21 12.46 -5.51 0.19
CA ARG A 21 12.76 -5.39 1.62
C ARG A 21 13.94 -4.47 1.95
N GLY A 22 14.80 -4.18 0.98
CA GLY A 22 16.02 -3.39 1.15
C GLY A 22 16.12 -2.24 0.15
N ALA A 23 15.00 -1.82 -0.42
CA ALA A 23 14.93 -0.63 -1.26
C ALA A 23 15.04 0.60 -0.37
N HIS A 24 15.83 1.57 -0.80
CA HIS A 24 16.09 2.81 -0.06
C HIS A 24 16.06 4.04 -0.96
N THR A 25 15.91 3.87 -2.28
CA THR A 25 15.89 4.96 -3.25
C THR A 25 14.55 5.02 -4.01
N PRO A 26 14.10 6.22 -4.43
CA PRO A 26 12.88 6.37 -5.23
C PRO A 26 12.87 5.52 -6.50
N GLU A 27 14.02 5.38 -7.17
CA GLU A 27 14.17 4.58 -8.38
C GLU A 27 13.91 3.09 -8.13
N GLU A 28 14.39 2.55 -7.00
CA GLU A 28 14.13 1.16 -6.61
C GLU A 28 12.64 0.94 -6.33
N PHE A 29 11.99 1.87 -5.62
CA PHE A 29 10.56 1.80 -5.36
C PHE A 29 9.73 1.90 -6.65
N GLU A 30 10.07 2.79 -7.58
CA GLU A 30 9.35 2.91 -8.86
C GLU A 30 9.43 1.60 -9.67
N GLN A 31 10.58 0.91 -9.66
CA GLN A 31 10.69 -0.41 -10.26
C GLN A 31 9.74 -1.43 -9.60
N LEU A 32 9.58 -1.37 -8.28
CA LEU A 32 8.77 -2.31 -7.50
C LEU A 32 7.27 -2.07 -7.64
N VAL A 33 6.82 -0.83 -7.84
CA VAL A 33 5.40 -0.49 -8.09
C VAL A 33 4.81 -1.27 -9.27
N ALA A 34 5.63 -1.58 -10.27
CA ALA A 34 5.20 -2.33 -11.46
C ALA A 34 5.42 -3.85 -11.38
N ASP A 35 5.96 -4.37 -10.26
CA ASP A 35 6.29 -5.79 -10.15
C ASP A 35 5.05 -6.69 -10.41
N PRO A 36 5.14 -7.76 -11.21
CA PRO A 36 3.98 -8.60 -11.48
C PRO A 36 3.45 -9.35 -10.24
N ASN A 37 4.30 -9.59 -9.23
CA ASN A 37 3.95 -10.33 -8.02
C ASN A 37 3.46 -9.37 -6.92
N GLN A 38 2.18 -9.49 -6.56
CA GLN A 38 1.56 -8.69 -5.50
C GLN A 38 2.27 -8.79 -4.15
N ALA A 39 2.91 -9.93 -3.82
CA ALA A 39 3.61 -10.09 -2.55
C ALA A 39 4.89 -9.25 -2.50
N ILE A 40 5.56 -9.06 -3.64
CA ILE A 40 6.73 -8.19 -3.75
C ILE A 40 6.30 -6.73 -3.60
N ARG A 41 5.20 -6.33 -4.24
CA ARG A 41 4.66 -4.98 -4.11
C ARG A 41 4.20 -4.67 -2.68
N ALA A 42 3.58 -5.62 -2.00
CA ALA A 42 3.22 -5.48 -0.59
C ALA A 42 4.46 -5.37 0.31
N ALA A 43 5.49 -6.19 0.08
CA ALA A 43 6.75 -6.09 0.81
C ALA A 43 7.44 -4.72 0.61
N ALA A 44 7.35 -4.16 -0.60
CA ALA A 44 7.88 -2.83 -0.90
C ALA A 44 7.08 -1.72 -0.21
N ALA A 45 5.74 -1.81 -0.19
CA ALA A 45 4.88 -0.87 0.53
C ALA A 45 5.04 -0.94 2.06
N HIS A 46 5.45 -2.10 2.59
CA HIS A 46 5.74 -2.31 4.02
C HIS A 46 7.14 -1.81 4.42
N ASN A 47 8.03 -1.57 3.45
CA ASN A 47 9.41 -1.19 3.72
C ASN A 47 9.44 0.19 4.42
N PRO A 48 10.06 0.32 5.62
CA PRO A 48 10.07 1.56 6.39
C PRO A 48 10.69 2.76 5.67
N ASP A 49 11.54 2.52 4.67
CA ASP A 49 12.16 3.58 3.86
C ASP A 49 11.31 3.97 2.64
N ALA A 50 10.14 3.36 2.45
CA ALA A 50 9.15 3.83 1.49
C ALA A 50 8.68 5.23 1.91
N ASP A 51 9.01 6.20 1.06
CA ASP A 51 8.66 7.60 1.26
C ASP A 51 7.22 7.89 0.80
N GLU A 52 6.79 9.14 1.01
CA GLU A 52 5.45 9.59 0.62
C GLU A 52 5.15 9.35 -0.86
N ALA A 53 6.12 9.62 -1.75
CA ALA A 53 5.93 9.48 -3.19
C ALA A 53 5.73 8.01 -3.59
N ALA A 54 6.53 7.10 -3.04
CA ALA A 54 6.38 5.67 -3.25
C ALA A 54 5.03 5.16 -2.70
N LEU A 55 4.66 5.56 -1.48
CA LEU A 55 3.41 5.15 -0.84
C LEU A 55 2.18 5.66 -1.60
N ALA A 56 2.22 6.88 -2.15
CA ALA A 56 1.17 7.39 -3.01
C ALA A 56 0.97 6.53 -4.27
N ARG A 57 2.05 5.98 -4.84
CA ARG A 57 1.95 5.02 -5.95
C ARG A 57 1.39 3.67 -5.50
N PHE A 58 1.84 3.13 -4.37
CA PHE A 58 1.32 1.87 -3.82
C PHE A 58 -0.15 1.97 -3.38
N ALA A 59 -0.64 3.16 -2.99
CA ALA A 59 -2.05 3.39 -2.67
C ALA A 59 -2.99 3.13 -3.87
N LEU A 60 -2.46 3.28 -5.10
CA LEU A 60 -3.19 3.03 -6.36
C LEU A 60 -3.13 1.56 -6.80
N ASP A 61 -2.45 0.68 -6.04
CA ASP A 61 -2.29 -0.72 -6.42
C ASP A 61 -3.65 -1.41 -6.57
N ARG A 62 -3.80 -2.29 -7.55
CA ARG A 62 -5.05 -3.03 -7.78
C ARG A 62 -5.39 -4.02 -6.66
N PHE A 63 -4.41 -4.55 -5.95
CA PHE A 63 -4.60 -5.52 -4.89
C PHE A 63 -4.69 -4.85 -3.53
N TRP A 64 -5.77 -5.14 -2.82
CA TRP A 64 -6.04 -4.57 -1.50
C TRP A 64 -4.93 -4.87 -0.48
N GLY A 65 -4.23 -6.00 -0.61
CA GLY A 65 -3.12 -6.38 0.28
C GLY A 65 -1.87 -5.51 0.14
N VAL A 66 -1.72 -4.76 -0.95
CA VAL A 66 -0.67 -3.72 -1.04
C VAL A 66 -1.16 -2.44 -0.39
N ARG A 67 -2.41 -2.04 -0.69
CA ARG A 67 -3.02 -0.83 -0.12
C ARG A 67 -3.18 -0.87 1.40
N ILE A 68 -3.34 -2.06 2.00
CA ILE A 68 -3.41 -2.21 3.46
C ILE A 68 -2.07 -1.93 4.13
N GLU A 69 -0.95 -2.31 3.51
CA GLU A 69 0.39 -1.98 4.02
C GLU A 69 0.58 -0.46 4.04
N VAL A 70 0.13 0.23 2.97
CA VAL A 70 0.13 1.70 2.93
C VAL A 70 -0.70 2.30 4.06
N ALA A 71 -1.91 1.80 4.32
CA ALA A 71 -2.76 2.32 5.40
C ALA A 71 -2.13 2.20 6.80
N HIS A 72 -1.27 1.20 7.01
CA HIS A 72 -0.56 0.99 8.27
C HIS A 72 0.83 1.62 8.32
N HIS A 73 1.31 2.16 7.20
CA HIS A 73 2.67 2.64 7.09
C HIS A 73 2.88 3.94 7.89
N PRO A 74 3.96 4.07 8.69
CA PRO A 74 4.21 5.27 9.49
C PRO A 74 4.43 6.54 8.65
N ASN A 75 4.95 6.40 7.42
CA ASN A 75 5.17 7.52 6.51
C ASN A 75 3.95 7.85 5.63
N ALA A 76 2.83 7.12 5.75
CA ALA A 76 1.63 7.44 4.99
C ALA A 76 1.02 8.75 5.51
N THR A 77 0.92 9.74 4.63
CA THR A 77 0.37 11.04 4.98
C THR A 77 -1.15 10.99 5.08
N ARG A 78 -1.74 11.99 5.75
CA ARG A 78 -3.19 12.16 5.83
C ARG A 78 -3.86 12.14 4.46
N GLU A 79 -3.26 12.78 3.46
CA GLU A 79 -3.77 12.80 2.08
C GLU A 79 -3.82 11.39 1.49
N ILE A 80 -2.75 10.61 1.66
CA ILE A 80 -2.71 9.20 1.24
C ILE A 80 -3.81 8.39 1.94
N LEU A 81 -3.95 8.53 3.26
CA LEU A 81 -4.98 7.81 4.02
C LEU A 81 -6.40 8.19 3.57
N LEU A 82 -6.67 9.46 3.30
CA LEU A 82 -7.95 9.91 2.75
C LEU A 82 -8.25 9.28 1.38
N SER A 83 -7.23 9.13 0.53
CA SER A 83 -7.38 8.49 -0.79
C SER A 83 -7.78 7.00 -0.71
N LEU A 84 -7.51 6.34 0.43
CA LEU A 84 -7.83 4.93 0.67
C LEU A 84 -9.28 4.70 1.15
N LEU A 85 -10.05 5.77 1.42
CA LEU A 85 -11.43 5.67 1.85
C LEU A 85 -12.37 5.34 0.68
N GLU A 86 -13.17 4.28 0.84
CA GLU A 86 -14.26 3.98 -0.09
C GLU A 86 -15.55 4.78 0.24
N PRO A 87 -16.04 5.63 -0.68
CA PRO A 87 -17.25 6.41 -0.46
C PRO A 87 -18.52 5.56 -0.37
N HIS A 88 -18.61 4.44 -1.10
CA HIS A 88 -19.82 3.61 -1.12
C HIS A 88 -19.85 2.62 0.05
N PRO A 89 -20.77 2.75 1.02
CA PRO A 89 -20.80 1.88 2.21
C PRO A 89 -20.74 0.36 1.93
N PRO A 90 -21.44 -0.18 0.91
CA PRO A 90 -21.39 -1.61 0.60
C PRO A 90 -20.02 -2.10 0.08
N LYS A 91 -19.15 -1.19 -0.40
CA LYS A 91 -17.82 -1.51 -0.92
C LYS A 91 -16.71 -1.29 0.12
N ARG A 92 -17.04 -0.72 1.29
CA ARG A 92 -16.06 -0.49 2.35
C ARG A 92 -15.50 -1.83 2.81
N GLY A 93 -14.19 -1.98 2.66
CA GLY A 93 -13.46 -3.18 3.05
C GLY A 93 -12.34 -2.86 4.02
N VAL A 94 -11.46 -3.84 4.22
CA VAL A 94 -10.34 -3.76 5.17
C VAL A 94 -9.47 -2.51 4.98
N VAL A 95 -9.21 -2.10 3.74
CA VAL A 95 -8.40 -0.91 3.43
C VAL A 95 -9.09 0.38 3.91
N HIS A 96 -10.40 0.52 3.67
CA HIS A 96 -11.18 1.68 4.15
C HIS A 96 -11.14 1.73 5.68
N HIS A 97 -11.35 0.60 6.36
CA HIS A 97 -11.39 0.57 7.82
C HIS A 97 -10.03 0.90 8.44
N ALA A 98 -8.94 0.33 7.92
CA ALA A 98 -7.59 0.64 8.41
C ALA A 98 -7.23 2.12 8.23
N ALA A 99 -7.51 2.70 7.05
CA ALA A 99 -7.29 4.12 6.81
C ALA A 99 -8.15 5.00 7.73
N ARG A 100 -9.43 4.66 7.90
CA ARG A 100 -10.34 5.38 8.80
C ARG A 100 -9.89 5.31 10.26
N GLU A 101 -9.48 4.15 10.75
CA GLU A 101 -8.96 3.97 12.11
C GLU A 101 -7.70 4.82 12.32
N ARG A 102 -6.79 4.83 11.35
CA ARG A 102 -5.58 5.67 11.39
C ARG A 102 -5.92 7.16 11.43
N LEU A 103 -6.83 7.61 10.58
CA LEU A 103 -7.29 8.99 10.55
C LEU A 103 -7.97 9.41 11.87
N ILE A 104 -8.78 8.54 12.48
CA ILE A 104 -9.38 8.79 13.81
C ILE A 104 -8.31 8.92 14.89
N ALA A 105 -7.29 8.05 14.86
CA ALA A 105 -6.16 8.14 15.79
C ALA A 105 -5.37 9.46 15.63
N GLU A 106 -5.38 10.05 14.44
CA GLU A 106 -4.82 11.38 14.15
C GLU A 106 -5.82 12.54 14.38
N GLY A 107 -6.97 12.27 15.02
CA GLY A 107 -7.96 13.27 15.41
C GLY A 107 -8.97 13.65 14.32
N VAL A 108 -9.04 12.93 13.20
CA VAL A 108 -10.08 13.14 12.19
C VAL A 108 -11.43 12.63 12.69
N VAL A 109 -12.45 13.47 12.58
CA VAL A 109 -13.82 13.11 12.96
C VAL A 109 -14.62 12.75 11.71
N PHE A 110 -15.37 11.65 11.79
CA PHE A 110 -16.26 11.21 10.72
C PHE A 110 -17.71 11.35 11.19
N ASP A 111 -18.54 12.05 10.42
CA ASP A 111 -19.98 12.13 10.65
C ASP A 111 -20.72 10.88 10.13
N GLU A 112 -22.05 10.87 10.24
CA GLU A 112 -22.90 9.78 9.73
C GLU A 112 -22.79 9.60 8.20
N GLY A 113 -22.31 10.61 7.46
CA GLY A 113 -22.17 10.62 6.00
C GLY A 113 -20.82 10.14 5.48
N GLY A 114 -19.76 10.18 6.30
CA GLY A 114 -18.48 9.51 6.02
C GLY A 114 -17.29 10.41 5.75
N LEU A 115 -17.36 11.74 5.96
CA LEU A 115 -16.16 12.58 6.10
C LEU A 115 -16.51 13.99 6.62
N HIS A 116 -15.95 14.40 7.77
CA HIS A 116 -15.87 15.81 8.14
C HIS A 116 -14.39 16.18 8.26
N VAL A 117 -13.84 16.83 7.23
CA VAL A 117 -12.51 17.44 7.33
C VAL A 117 -12.71 18.72 8.12
N ALA A 118 -12.34 18.74 9.40
CA ALA A 118 -12.26 19.99 10.13
C ALA A 118 -11.03 20.77 9.63
N GLU A 119 -11.23 22.03 9.25
CA GLU A 119 -10.17 23.01 8.95
C GLU A 119 -9.31 23.32 10.18
#